data_AF-A0A9D1N513-F1
#
_entry.id   AF-A0A9D1N513-F1
#
_cell.length_a   1.000
_cell.length_b   1.000
_cell.length_c   1.000
_cell.angle_alpha   90.00
_cell.angle_beta   90.00
_cell.angle_gamma   90.00
#
_symmetry.space_group_name_H-M   'P 1'
#
loop_
_entity.id
_entity.type
_entity.pdbx_description
1 polymer ?
#
loop_
_entity_poly.entity_id
_entity_poly.type
_entity_poly.pdbx_seq_one_letter_code
_entity_poly.pdbx_strand_id
1 'polypeptide(L)'
;MKKKFFICLLSLLMVFTMMPAMAMANESEENNQFAGNVLPDSSFGDNTVYYNGTYYATLSEALKGVYMSEPKDTAEIYCKPGADVGTMTHGHVADDIIIYGNGAYVSAGERDLEIDTYKYDRETGQQSNAGSFLDKDITVQVFDLNGIAAWGQRNTSNTINLFFENCQNMERIYFTNTNTNKDGKINITLNNCSFDGSDEELKSNVNTSVYSNAAGDISINNTTFKEIAVGLNINHKSEGVQNITLKDCVFEDCALSDSLQAESTKTYGAPVRVVAQDGARTNLTIENCKFIYSDNKENCGNGDILIGDGRYDADEKQGIVTLAMTGTKADIMVQEAGYYAADGTVADPDKARRVSVNESDVVFADSESHFIVDRHDSFKIVGAKEATCTSEGYTGDKVCKICGKTIEEGTVIARIAHTFKDGKCTVCGVADPDYVPAGTTDTDKGNSGGPGTGDDSDMTLWLALLMASIAGALGATVYSRRKKAQ
;
A
#
# COMPACT_ATOMS: atom_id res chain seq x y z
N MET A 1 15.32 46.53 -3.49
CA MET A 1 16.04 45.43 -4.18
C MET A 1 15.31 44.12 -3.92
N LYS A 2 14.91 43.43 -5.01
CA LYS A 2 14.53 41.99 -5.15
C LYS A 2 13.25 41.51 -4.41
N LYS A 3 12.10 41.31 -5.09
CA LYS A 3 11.62 40.15 -5.93
C LYS A 3 11.11 38.98 -5.03
N LYS A 4 10.01 38.23 -5.22
CA LYS A 4 8.91 38.09 -6.22
C LYS A 4 7.92 36.99 -5.71
N PHE A 5 6.62 37.09 -6.06
CA PHE A 5 5.62 36.05 -6.46
C PHE A 5 5.54 34.63 -5.83
N PHE A 6 4.33 34.21 -5.39
CA PHE A 6 3.53 33.00 -5.79
C PHE A 6 2.27 32.87 -4.86
N ILE A 7 1.03 33.11 -5.31
CA ILE A 7 0.01 32.26 -5.99
C ILE A 7 -0.65 31.16 -5.12
N CYS A 8 -1.98 31.29 -5.04
CA CYS A 8 -3.07 30.41 -4.58
C CYS A 8 -2.89 28.90 -4.74
N LEU A 9 -3.38 28.14 -3.74
CA LEU A 9 -3.97 26.81 -3.96
C LEU A 9 -5.37 26.78 -3.31
N LEU A 10 -6.37 26.61 -4.17
CA LEU A 10 -7.79 26.52 -3.86
C LEU A 10 -8.10 25.05 -3.56
N SER A 11 -8.62 24.77 -2.38
CA SER A 11 -9.22 23.49 -2.01
C SER A 11 -10.63 23.41 -2.61
N LEU A 12 -10.83 22.51 -3.58
CA LEU A 12 -12.17 22.19 -4.10
C LEU A 12 -12.63 20.86 -3.51
N LEU A 13 -13.47 20.98 -2.48
CA LEU A 13 -14.36 19.94 -1.98
C LEU A 13 -15.40 19.66 -3.08
N MET A 14 -15.35 18.50 -3.75
CA MET A 14 -16.47 18.06 -4.60
C MET A 14 -17.53 17.41 -3.72
N VAL A 15 -18.64 18.12 -3.61
CA VAL A 15 -19.88 17.71 -2.96
C VAL A 15 -20.52 16.59 -3.80
N PHE A 16 -20.63 15.39 -3.23
CA PHE A 16 -21.51 14.33 -3.71
C PHE A 16 -22.96 14.76 -3.46
N THR A 17 -23.65 15.30 -4.45
CA THR A 17 -25.11 15.44 -4.41
C THR A 17 -25.74 14.17 -4.96
N MET A 18 -26.32 13.37 -4.07
CA MET A 18 -27.19 12.26 -4.41
C MET A 18 -28.36 12.76 -5.29
N MET A 19 -28.51 12.21 -6.49
CA MET A 19 -29.77 12.26 -7.24
C MET A 19 -30.47 10.90 -7.13
N PRO A 20 -31.81 10.89 -6.98
CA PRO A 20 -32.56 9.65 -6.77
C PRO A 20 -32.63 8.82 -8.06
N ALA A 21 -32.37 7.52 -7.90
CA ALA A 21 -32.55 6.52 -8.94
C ALA A 21 -34.03 6.44 -9.36
N MET A 22 -34.30 6.73 -10.61
CA MET A 22 -35.59 6.46 -11.24
C MET A 22 -35.35 5.37 -12.29
N ALA A 23 -35.83 4.17 -11.98
CA ALA A 23 -35.77 3.01 -12.84
C ALA A 23 -36.55 3.26 -14.14
N MET A 24 -35.87 3.15 -15.28
CA MET A 24 -36.47 2.86 -16.57
C MET A 24 -35.59 1.81 -17.23
N ALA A 25 -36.14 0.60 -17.35
CA ALA A 25 -35.55 -0.48 -18.13
C ALA A 25 -35.47 -0.03 -19.59
N ASN A 26 -34.26 0.06 -20.11
CA ASN A 26 -33.99 0.02 -21.54
C ASN A 26 -32.68 -0.74 -21.69
N GLU A 27 -32.69 -1.82 -22.46
CA GLU A 27 -31.51 -2.62 -22.79
C GLU A 27 -30.44 -1.69 -23.36
N SER A 28 -29.43 -1.36 -22.55
CA SER A 28 -28.28 -0.60 -23.00
C SER A 28 -27.24 -1.57 -23.52
N GLU A 29 -27.12 -1.67 -24.84
CA GLU A 29 -25.94 -2.23 -25.49
C GLU A 29 -24.69 -1.59 -24.87
N GLU A 30 -23.82 -2.42 -24.30
CA GLU A 30 -22.48 -2.07 -23.80
C GLU A 30 -21.61 -1.60 -24.97
N ASN A 31 -21.80 -0.35 -25.38
CA ASN A 31 -20.99 0.27 -26.40
C ASN A 31 -19.67 0.73 -25.78
N ASN A 32 -18.70 -0.18 -25.74
CA ASN A 32 -17.31 0.10 -25.43
C ASN A 32 -16.76 1.12 -26.45
N GLN A 33 -16.76 2.41 -26.10
CA GLN A 33 -16.25 3.49 -26.94
C GLN A 33 -14.73 3.62 -26.79
N PHE A 34 -14.01 3.50 -27.89
CA PHE A 34 -12.54 3.56 -27.93
C PHE A 34 -12.06 4.43 -29.09
N ALA A 35 -11.37 5.54 -28.80
CA ALA A 35 -10.82 6.44 -29.82
C ALA A 35 -11.81 6.86 -30.94
N GLY A 36 -13.12 6.89 -30.63
CA GLY A 36 -14.19 7.17 -31.60
C GLY A 36 -14.72 5.95 -32.38
N ASN A 37 -14.12 4.77 -32.21
CA ASN A 37 -14.61 3.48 -32.68
C ASN A 37 -15.47 2.80 -31.61
N VAL A 38 -16.65 2.33 -32.02
CA VAL A 38 -17.45 1.41 -31.19
C VAL A 38 -17.08 0.00 -31.65
N LEU A 39 -16.49 -0.79 -30.76
CA LEU A 39 -16.20 -2.22 -31.00
C LEU A 39 -17.27 -3.02 -30.24
N PRO A 40 -18.47 -3.24 -30.80
CA PRO A 40 -19.46 -4.07 -30.14
C PRO A 40 -18.95 -5.51 -30.11
N ASP A 41 -19.32 -6.29 -29.09
CA ASP A 41 -18.87 -7.68 -28.94
C ASP A 41 -19.11 -8.54 -30.18
N SER A 42 -20.17 -8.25 -30.94
CA SER A 42 -20.50 -8.91 -32.19
C SER A 42 -19.45 -8.71 -33.30
N SER A 43 -18.66 -7.63 -33.25
CA SER A 43 -17.66 -7.33 -34.30
C SER A 43 -16.47 -8.28 -34.27
N PHE A 44 -16.21 -8.92 -33.13
CA PHE A 44 -15.12 -9.88 -32.97
C PHE A 44 -15.41 -11.22 -33.68
N GLY A 45 -16.68 -11.58 -33.89
CA GLY A 45 -17.02 -12.91 -34.40
C GLY A 45 -16.42 -14.02 -33.52
N ASP A 46 -15.69 -14.94 -34.15
CA ASP A 46 -14.98 -16.05 -33.47
C ASP A 46 -13.61 -15.63 -32.89
N ASN A 47 -13.14 -14.41 -33.19
CA ASN A 47 -11.89 -13.87 -32.66
C ASN A 47 -12.10 -13.25 -31.27
N THR A 48 -10.99 -12.88 -30.63
CA THR A 48 -10.99 -12.38 -29.24
C THR A 48 -10.14 -11.14 -29.06
N VAL A 49 -9.32 -10.76 -30.05
CA VAL A 49 -8.45 -9.59 -29.98
C VAL A 49 -8.55 -8.78 -31.26
N TYR A 50 -8.55 -7.46 -31.15
CA TYR A 50 -8.56 -6.52 -32.25
C TYR A 50 -7.32 -5.62 -32.20
N TYR A 51 -6.66 -5.45 -33.33
CA TYR A 51 -5.59 -4.48 -33.52
C TYR A 51 -5.59 -3.96 -34.97
N ASN A 52 -5.58 -2.64 -35.12
CA ASN A 52 -5.35 -1.93 -36.39
C ASN A 52 -6.18 -2.48 -37.58
N GLY A 53 -7.50 -2.59 -37.42
CA GLY A 53 -8.42 -3.05 -38.46
C GLY A 53 -8.47 -4.58 -38.64
N THR A 54 -7.69 -5.33 -37.86
CA THR A 54 -7.60 -6.79 -37.95
C THR A 54 -8.07 -7.44 -36.65
N TYR A 55 -8.80 -8.55 -36.78
CA TYR A 55 -9.24 -9.39 -35.67
C TYR A 55 -8.38 -10.65 -35.62
N TYR A 56 -7.90 -10.99 -34.43
CA TYR A 56 -6.98 -12.09 -34.14
C TYR A 56 -7.64 -13.08 -33.17
N ALA A 57 -7.34 -14.37 -33.33
CA ALA A 57 -7.92 -15.40 -32.48
C ALA A 57 -7.33 -15.39 -31.07
N THR A 58 -6.10 -14.87 -30.91
CA THR A 58 -5.40 -14.80 -29.63
C THR A 58 -4.59 -13.51 -29.47
N LEU A 59 -4.23 -13.18 -28.22
CA LEU A 59 -3.35 -12.06 -27.90
C LEU A 59 -1.94 -12.26 -28.47
N SER A 60 -1.42 -13.50 -28.46
CA SER A 60 -0.10 -13.81 -29.02
C SER A 60 -0.02 -13.49 -30.52
N GLU A 61 -1.06 -13.83 -31.29
CA GLU A 61 -1.14 -13.49 -32.71
C GLU A 61 -1.25 -11.98 -32.93
N ALA A 62 -2.02 -11.28 -32.11
CA ALA A 62 -2.15 -9.83 -32.17
C ALA A 62 -0.81 -9.13 -31.88
N LEU A 63 -0.09 -9.54 -30.83
CA LEU A 63 1.24 -9.01 -30.48
C LEU A 63 2.25 -9.23 -31.61
N LYS A 64 2.23 -10.40 -32.25
CA LYS A 64 3.01 -10.64 -33.47
C LYS A 64 2.64 -9.67 -34.59
N GLY A 65 1.34 -9.42 -34.80
CA GLY A 65 0.84 -8.45 -35.76
C GLY A 65 1.32 -7.02 -35.48
N VAL A 66 1.29 -6.60 -34.21
CA VAL A 66 1.84 -5.32 -33.73
C VAL A 66 3.30 -5.21 -34.10
N TYR A 67 4.11 -6.19 -33.69
CA TYR A 67 5.55 -6.18 -33.94
C TYR A 67 5.86 -6.07 -35.44
N MET A 68 5.18 -6.84 -36.29
CA MET A 68 5.39 -6.83 -37.75
C MET A 68 4.89 -5.54 -38.44
N SER A 69 3.98 -4.81 -37.82
CA SER A 69 3.45 -3.55 -38.38
C SER A 69 4.38 -2.36 -38.21
N GLU A 70 5.42 -2.48 -37.38
CA GLU A 70 6.41 -1.43 -37.08
C GLU A 70 5.75 -0.07 -36.74
N PRO A 71 4.87 -0.03 -35.71
CA PRO A 71 4.03 1.11 -35.44
C PRO A 71 4.88 2.36 -35.12
N LYS A 72 4.44 3.51 -35.66
CA LYS A 72 5.11 4.81 -35.45
C LYS A 72 4.61 5.55 -34.22
N ASP A 73 3.39 5.23 -33.81
CA ASP A 73 2.72 5.70 -32.59
C ASP A 73 2.44 4.50 -31.67
N THR A 74 1.95 4.74 -30.46
CA THR A 74 1.57 3.67 -29.52
C THR A 74 0.53 2.73 -30.14
N ALA A 75 0.80 1.43 -30.12
CA ALA A 75 -0.13 0.42 -30.63
C ALA A 75 -1.20 0.10 -29.59
N GLU A 76 -2.48 0.24 -29.98
CA GLU A 76 -3.62 -0.03 -29.11
C GLU A 76 -4.27 -1.38 -29.46
N ILE A 77 -4.24 -2.30 -28.52
CA ILE A 77 -4.80 -3.66 -28.63
C ILE A 77 -6.07 -3.72 -27.79
N TYR A 78 -7.12 -4.30 -28.34
CA TYR A 78 -8.42 -4.40 -27.69
C TYR A 78 -8.84 -5.85 -27.56
N CYS A 79 -9.04 -6.31 -26.33
CA CYS A 79 -9.57 -7.63 -26.06
C CYS A 79 -11.10 -7.58 -26.02
N LYS A 80 -11.73 -8.64 -26.54
CA LYS A 80 -13.16 -8.88 -26.41
C LYS A 80 -13.51 -9.00 -24.93
N PRO A 81 -14.53 -8.26 -24.42
CA PRO A 81 -14.87 -8.27 -23.01
C PRO A 81 -15.05 -9.68 -22.42
N GLY A 82 -14.42 -9.93 -21.28
CA GLY A 82 -14.51 -11.20 -20.54
C GLY A 82 -14.01 -12.46 -21.28
N ALA A 83 -13.43 -12.32 -22.47
CA ALA A 83 -13.06 -13.47 -23.30
C ALA A 83 -11.72 -14.09 -22.85
N ASP A 84 -11.55 -15.38 -23.11
CA ASP A 84 -10.23 -16.00 -23.15
C ASP A 84 -9.48 -15.52 -24.39
N VAL A 85 -8.40 -14.77 -24.22
CA VAL A 85 -7.54 -14.30 -25.33
C VAL A 85 -6.45 -15.30 -25.71
N GLY A 86 -6.59 -16.53 -25.22
CA GLY A 86 -5.82 -17.70 -25.61
C GLY A 86 -4.59 -17.96 -24.75
N THR A 87 -4.03 -19.16 -24.94
CA THR A 87 -2.76 -19.58 -24.36
C THR A 87 -1.60 -18.75 -24.89
N MET A 88 -0.72 -18.28 -24.01
CA MET A 88 0.48 -17.53 -24.37
C MET A 88 1.67 -18.00 -23.53
N THR A 89 2.68 -18.58 -24.17
CA THR A 89 3.96 -18.83 -23.49
C THR A 89 4.77 -17.53 -23.45
N HIS A 90 5.10 -16.99 -24.62
CA HIS A 90 5.78 -15.70 -24.75
C HIS A 90 5.15 -14.89 -25.88
N GLY A 91 4.54 -13.75 -25.55
CA GLY A 91 4.09 -12.73 -26.51
C GLY A 91 5.14 -11.64 -26.63
N HIS A 92 5.82 -11.57 -27.77
CA HIS A 92 6.92 -10.62 -27.96
C HIS A 92 6.44 -9.17 -28.02
N VAL A 93 7.12 -8.28 -27.27
CA VAL A 93 6.85 -6.84 -27.26
C VAL A 93 8.16 -6.06 -27.43
N ALA A 94 8.17 -5.13 -28.39
CA ALA A 94 9.32 -4.26 -28.67
C ALA A 94 8.92 -2.81 -29.04
N ASP A 95 7.66 -2.43 -28.82
CA ASP A 95 7.12 -1.12 -29.14
C ASP A 95 6.27 -0.61 -27.98
N ASP A 96 5.91 0.67 -28.02
CA ASP A 96 4.93 1.22 -27.09
C ASP A 96 3.56 0.58 -27.37
N ILE A 97 2.97 -0.04 -26.35
CA ILE A 97 1.66 -0.69 -26.47
C ILE A 97 0.74 -0.29 -25.33
N ILE A 98 -0.56 -0.23 -25.65
CA ILE A 98 -1.64 -0.22 -24.68
C ILE A 98 -2.52 -1.43 -24.97
N ILE A 99 -2.80 -2.23 -23.95
CA ILE A 99 -3.73 -3.37 -24.02
C ILE A 99 -4.95 -3.06 -23.16
N TYR A 100 -6.11 -2.96 -23.80
CA TYR A 100 -7.41 -2.86 -23.14
C TYR A 100 -8.01 -4.25 -23.01
N GLY A 101 -7.86 -4.84 -21.82
CA GLY A 101 -8.31 -6.19 -21.49
C GLY A 101 -9.82 -6.34 -21.36
N ASN A 102 -10.53 -5.34 -20.81
CA ASN A 102 -11.98 -5.38 -20.64
C ASN A 102 -12.48 -6.64 -19.88
N GLY A 103 -11.74 -7.06 -18.86
CA GLY A 103 -12.02 -8.23 -18.04
C GLY A 103 -11.68 -9.55 -18.72
N ALA A 104 -11.11 -9.51 -19.92
CA ALA A 104 -10.55 -10.69 -20.59
C ALA A 104 -9.42 -11.32 -19.78
N TYR A 105 -9.01 -12.53 -20.16
CA TYR A 105 -7.96 -13.26 -19.46
C TYR A 105 -7.08 -14.08 -20.40
N VAL A 106 -5.81 -14.25 -20.02
CA VAL A 106 -4.88 -15.17 -20.69
C VAL A 106 -4.94 -16.50 -19.96
N SER A 107 -5.52 -17.53 -20.59
CA SER A 107 -5.93 -18.76 -19.89
C SER A 107 -4.81 -19.71 -19.48
N ALA A 108 -3.70 -19.73 -20.21
CA ALA A 108 -2.65 -20.73 -19.99
C ALA A 108 -1.28 -20.29 -20.55
N GLY A 109 -0.26 -21.10 -20.25
CA GLY A 109 1.15 -20.80 -20.54
C GLY A 109 1.78 -20.02 -19.39
N GLU A 110 2.92 -19.39 -19.65
CA GLU A 110 3.54 -18.45 -18.69
C GLU A 110 2.83 -17.09 -18.70
N ARG A 111 2.09 -16.79 -19.77
CA ARG A 111 1.29 -15.58 -19.97
C ARG A 111 2.15 -14.32 -20.10
N ASP A 112 3.42 -14.52 -20.46
CA ASP A 112 4.45 -13.48 -20.50
C ASP A 112 4.30 -12.55 -21.70
N LEU A 113 4.20 -11.24 -21.43
CA LEU A 113 4.73 -10.22 -22.32
C LEU A 113 6.25 -10.29 -22.25
N GLU A 114 6.85 -10.92 -23.26
CA GLU A 114 8.29 -11.11 -23.35
C GLU A 114 8.95 -9.86 -23.93
N ILE A 115 9.95 -9.32 -23.21
CA ILE A 115 10.67 -8.13 -23.63
C ILE A 115 12.18 -8.34 -23.49
N ASP A 116 12.90 -8.11 -24.59
CA ASP A 116 14.36 -7.97 -24.65
C ASP A 116 15.16 -9.23 -24.23
N THR A 117 14.54 -10.41 -24.25
CA THR A 117 15.20 -11.70 -23.99
C THR A 117 15.75 -12.31 -25.26
N TYR A 118 14.92 -12.35 -26.30
CA TYR A 118 15.26 -12.99 -27.57
C TYR A 118 15.37 -11.98 -28.69
N LYS A 119 16.16 -12.33 -29.70
CA LYS A 119 16.23 -11.57 -30.93
C LYS A 119 15.06 -11.94 -31.83
N TYR A 120 14.35 -10.95 -32.35
CA TYR A 120 13.25 -11.15 -33.29
C TYR A 120 13.54 -10.49 -34.64
N ASP A 121 13.06 -11.14 -35.69
CA ASP A 121 13.07 -10.61 -37.05
C ASP A 121 11.74 -9.89 -37.32
N ARG A 122 11.81 -8.59 -37.64
CA ARG A 122 10.65 -7.70 -37.81
C ARG A 122 9.73 -8.16 -38.95
N GLU A 123 10.30 -8.66 -40.03
CA GLU A 123 9.54 -9.06 -41.23
C GLU A 123 8.70 -10.31 -40.99
N THR A 124 9.21 -11.25 -40.18
CA THR A 124 8.56 -12.55 -39.94
C THR A 124 7.79 -12.61 -38.61
N GLY A 125 8.12 -11.73 -37.67
CA GLY A 125 7.64 -11.76 -36.29
C GLY A 125 8.02 -13.04 -35.55
N GLN A 126 9.20 -13.58 -35.86
CA GLN A 126 9.72 -14.82 -35.28
C GLN A 126 11.12 -14.59 -34.70
N GLN A 127 11.51 -15.44 -33.76
CA GLN A 127 12.87 -15.43 -33.22
C GLN A 127 13.88 -15.74 -34.34
N SER A 128 14.98 -14.98 -34.38
CA SER A 128 16.02 -15.11 -35.39
C SER A 128 17.36 -14.65 -34.86
N ASN A 129 18.42 -15.43 -35.12
CA ASN A 129 19.79 -15.04 -34.76
C ASN A 129 20.25 -13.75 -35.47
N ALA A 130 19.68 -13.45 -36.64
CA ALA A 130 19.93 -12.24 -37.41
C ALA A 130 18.98 -11.08 -37.02
N GLY A 131 18.02 -11.33 -36.14
CA GLY A 131 17.09 -10.33 -35.62
C GLY A 131 17.75 -9.37 -34.62
N SER A 132 16.91 -8.56 -34.00
CA SER A 132 17.32 -7.54 -33.04
C SER A 132 16.74 -7.82 -31.67
N PHE A 133 17.49 -7.41 -30.65
CA PHE A 133 16.92 -7.16 -29.32
C PHE A 133 16.14 -5.83 -29.33
N LEU A 134 15.69 -5.37 -28.17
CA LEU A 134 15.00 -4.09 -28.05
C LEU A 134 15.93 -2.94 -28.51
N ASP A 135 15.44 -2.04 -29.37
CA ASP A 135 16.25 -1.00 -30.01
C ASP A 135 15.91 0.43 -29.54
N LYS A 136 14.93 0.56 -28.65
CA LYS A 136 14.45 1.82 -28.08
C LYS A 136 13.86 1.63 -26.69
N ASP A 137 13.73 2.72 -25.94
CA ASP A 137 12.89 2.75 -24.74
C ASP A 137 11.43 2.48 -25.12
N ILE A 138 10.71 1.75 -24.26
CA ILE A 138 9.30 1.43 -24.49
C ILE A 138 8.44 1.60 -23.24
N THR A 139 7.14 1.77 -23.47
CA THR A 139 6.09 1.83 -22.47
C THR A 139 5.00 0.81 -22.82
N VAL A 140 4.71 -0.08 -21.87
CA VAL A 140 3.68 -1.10 -21.96
C VAL A 140 2.63 -0.80 -20.90
N GLN A 141 1.41 -0.52 -21.33
CA GLN A 141 0.27 -0.29 -20.44
C GLN A 141 -0.76 -1.40 -20.65
N VAL A 142 -1.26 -1.97 -19.56
CA VAL A 142 -2.25 -3.04 -19.59
C VAL A 142 -3.35 -2.70 -18.59
N PHE A 143 -4.58 -2.69 -19.08
CA PHE A 143 -5.77 -2.36 -18.30
C PHE A 143 -6.69 -3.56 -18.28
N ASP A 144 -7.07 -4.02 -17.09
CA ASP A 144 -8.17 -4.98 -16.91
C ASP A 144 -7.99 -6.30 -17.69
N LEU A 145 -6.76 -6.84 -17.71
CA LEU A 145 -6.43 -8.13 -18.34
C LEU A 145 -5.94 -9.12 -17.28
N ASN A 146 -6.75 -10.14 -17.01
CA ASN A 146 -6.48 -11.08 -15.93
C ASN A 146 -5.47 -12.16 -16.36
N GLY A 147 -4.69 -12.65 -15.42
CA GLY A 147 -3.68 -13.69 -15.68
C GLY A 147 -2.41 -13.21 -16.39
N ILE A 148 -2.37 -11.98 -16.88
CA ILE A 148 -1.22 -11.47 -17.65
C ILE A 148 0.08 -11.47 -16.83
N ALA A 149 1.20 -11.66 -17.52
CA ALA A 149 2.53 -11.63 -16.94
C ALA A 149 3.46 -10.74 -17.78
N ALA A 150 4.61 -10.39 -17.23
CA ALA A 150 5.68 -9.73 -17.99
C ALA A 150 7.04 -10.30 -17.59
N TRP A 151 7.86 -10.59 -18.59
CA TRP A 151 9.13 -11.27 -18.36
C TRP A 151 10.22 -10.80 -19.32
N GLY A 152 11.46 -10.77 -18.83
CA GLY A 152 12.59 -10.45 -19.68
C GLY A 152 13.96 -10.78 -19.09
N GLN A 153 14.82 -11.42 -19.89
CA GLN A 153 16.26 -11.52 -19.65
C GLN A 153 16.98 -10.45 -20.47
N ARG A 154 17.08 -9.24 -19.93
CA ARG A 154 17.45 -8.01 -20.63
C ARG A 154 18.86 -8.03 -21.21
N ASN A 155 18.94 -7.69 -22.49
CA ASN A 155 20.19 -7.59 -23.26
C ASN A 155 20.59 -6.14 -23.58
N THR A 156 19.68 -5.17 -23.45
CA THR A 156 19.92 -3.78 -23.90
C THR A 156 19.68 -2.75 -22.80
N SER A 157 20.39 -1.61 -22.88
CA SER A 157 20.31 -0.53 -21.90
C SER A 157 19.04 0.33 -21.99
N ASN A 158 18.10 -0.04 -22.85
CA ASN A 158 16.85 0.70 -23.02
C ASN A 158 15.99 0.63 -21.75
N THR A 159 15.23 1.67 -21.49
CA THR A 159 14.26 1.74 -20.39
C THR A 159 12.97 1.03 -20.78
N ILE A 160 12.46 0.17 -19.90
CA ILE A 160 11.10 -0.38 -20.00
C ILE A 160 10.25 0.27 -18.91
N ASN A 161 9.11 0.83 -19.31
CA ASN A 161 8.07 1.28 -18.40
C ASN A 161 6.89 0.33 -18.48
N LEU A 162 6.56 -0.33 -17.36
CA LEU A 162 5.42 -1.22 -17.26
C LEU A 162 4.35 -0.58 -16.38
N PHE A 163 3.11 -0.56 -16.87
CA PHE A 163 1.96 -0.10 -16.14
C PHE A 163 0.84 -1.13 -16.24
N PHE A 164 0.38 -1.62 -15.08
CA PHE A 164 -0.77 -2.51 -15.00
C PHE A 164 -1.82 -1.88 -14.08
N GLU A 165 -3.05 -1.84 -14.56
CA GLU A 165 -4.18 -1.33 -13.81
C GLU A 165 -5.33 -2.31 -13.87
N ASN A 166 -5.89 -2.64 -12.70
CA ASN A 166 -7.00 -3.57 -12.55
C ASN A 166 -6.75 -5.02 -13.06
N CYS A 167 -5.50 -5.42 -13.30
CA CYS A 167 -5.19 -6.80 -13.70
C CYS A 167 -5.22 -7.76 -12.50
N GLN A 168 -6.14 -8.73 -12.52
CA GLN A 168 -6.29 -9.70 -11.43
C GLN A 168 -5.56 -11.01 -11.73
N ASN A 169 -5.09 -11.68 -10.67
CA ASN A 169 -4.42 -12.98 -10.69
C ASN A 169 -3.28 -13.03 -11.73
N MET A 170 -2.49 -11.96 -11.80
CA MET A 170 -1.32 -11.88 -12.68
C MET A 170 -0.36 -13.05 -12.41
N GLU A 171 0.33 -13.59 -13.43
CA GLU A 171 1.25 -14.71 -13.17
C GLU A 171 2.48 -14.24 -12.39
N ARG A 172 3.26 -13.34 -12.98
CA ARG A 172 4.40 -12.65 -12.38
C ARG A 172 4.83 -11.44 -13.22
N ILE A 173 5.65 -10.59 -12.63
CA ILE A 173 6.52 -9.65 -13.32
C ILE A 173 7.95 -10.04 -12.95
N TYR A 174 8.73 -10.52 -13.91
CA TYR A 174 10.05 -11.08 -13.61
C TYR A 174 11.08 -10.65 -14.63
N PHE A 175 11.96 -9.74 -14.22
CA PHE A 175 13.01 -9.22 -15.08
C PHE A 175 14.41 -9.40 -14.50
N THR A 176 15.32 -9.85 -15.35
CA THR A 176 16.75 -9.96 -15.03
C THR A 176 17.58 -9.22 -16.08
N ASN A 177 18.42 -8.30 -15.65
CA ASN A 177 19.55 -7.78 -16.39
C ASN A 177 20.66 -8.83 -16.48
N THR A 178 21.19 -9.00 -17.69
CA THR A 178 22.40 -9.79 -17.96
C THR A 178 23.63 -9.05 -17.42
N ASN A 179 24.72 -9.78 -17.16
CA ASN A 179 25.96 -9.18 -16.65
C ASN A 179 26.56 -8.12 -17.60
N THR A 180 26.18 -8.15 -18.88
CA THR A 180 26.62 -7.21 -19.92
C THR A 180 25.76 -5.96 -20.02
N ASN A 181 24.59 -5.92 -19.36
CA ASN A 181 23.67 -4.78 -19.36
C ASN A 181 23.33 -4.37 -17.93
N LYS A 182 24.04 -3.40 -17.38
CA LYS A 182 23.78 -2.90 -16.03
C LYS A 182 22.93 -1.62 -16.00
N ASP A 183 22.76 -0.98 -17.15
CA ASP A 183 22.17 0.36 -17.25
C ASP A 183 20.69 0.35 -17.61
N GLY A 184 20.20 -0.75 -18.21
CA GLY A 184 18.79 -0.90 -18.58
C GLY A 184 17.89 -0.79 -17.35
N LYS A 185 16.98 0.20 -17.38
CA LYS A 185 16.03 0.47 -16.30
C LYS A 185 14.70 -0.23 -16.54
N ILE A 186 14.04 -0.58 -15.44
CA ILE A 186 12.72 -1.21 -15.45
C ILE A 186 11.87 -0.50 -14.41
N ASN A 187 10.97 0.34 -14.90
CA ASN A 187 9.98 1.00 -14.06
C ASN A 187 8.72 0.15 -14.04
N ILE A 188 8.17 -0.12 -12.85
CA ILE A 188 7.00 -0.99 -12.68
C ILE A 188 5.94 -0.21 -11.89
N THR A 189 4.76 -0.09 -12.47
CA THR A 189 3.59 0.48 -11.79
C THR A 189 2.46 -0.54 -11.77
N LEU A 190 1.96 -0.85 -10.58
CA LEU A 190 0.78 -1.68 -10.37
C LEU A 190 -0.26 -0.88 -9.60
N ASN A 191 -1.49 -0.85 -10.10
CA ASN A 191 -2.61 -0.21 -9.43
C ASN A 191 -3.82 -1.15 -9.43
N ASN A 192 -4.34 -1.47 -8.24
CA ASN A 192 -5.52 -2.33 -8.11
C ASN A 192 -5.34 -3.73 -8.73
N CYS A 193 -4.15 -4.32 -8.58
CA CYS A 193 -3.83 -5.63 -9.15
C CYS A 193 -3.88 -6.75 -8.09
N SER A 194 -3.78 -8.01 -8.53
CA SER A 194 -3.60 -9.12 -7.60
C SER A 194 -2.69 -10.23 -8.13
N PHE A 195 -2.06 -10.94 -7.21
CA PHE A 195 -1.36 -12.20 -7.41
C PHE A 195 -1.89 -13.21 -6.39
N ASP A 196 -2.41 -14.34 -6.85
CA ASP A 196 -3.01 -15.37 -6.01
C ASP A 196 -2.43 -16.75 -6.36
N GLY A 197 -1.56 -17.26 -5.49
CA GLY A 197 -0.95 -18.58 -5.60
C GLY A 197 -1.90 -19.73 -5.25
N SER A 198 -3.06 -19.42 -4.68
CA SER A 198 -4.10 -20.39 -4.31
C SER A 198 -5.15 -20.58 -5.40
N ASP A 199 -5.26 -19.62 -6.33
CA ASP A 199 -6.23 -19.65 -7.42
C ASP A 199 -6.06 -20.91 -8.31
N GLU A 200 -7.18 -21.51 -8.71
CA GLU A 200 -7.19 -22.77 -9.46
C GLU A 200 -7.15 -22.59 -10.99
N GLU A 201 -7.54 -21.42 -11.49
CA GLU A 201 -7.69 -21.16 -12.93
C GLU A 201 -6.55 -20.30 -13.48
N LEU A 202 -6.31 -19.15 -12.85
CA LEU A 202 -5.30 -18.17 -13.22
C LEU A 202 -4.14 -18.10 -12.21
N LYS A 203 -3.86 -19.21 -11.53
CA LYS A 203 -2.81 -19.38 -10.51
C LYS A 203 -1.55 -18.55 -10.76
N SER A 204 -1.21 -17.67 -9.82
CA SER A 204 0.02 -16.89 -9.87
C SER A 204 1.26 -17.73 -9.57
N ASN A 205 2.43 -17.20 -9.92
CA ASN A 205 3.70 -17.84 -9.60
C ASN A 205 3.93 -17.87 -8.08
N VAL A 206 3.82 -19.05 -7.48
CA VAL A 206 3.93 -19.25 -6.02
C VAL A 206 5.31 -18.93 -5.45
N ASN A 207 6.36 -18.83 -6.27
CA ASN A 207 7.70 -18.51 -5.78
C ASN A 207 7.90 -17.00 -5.64
N THR A 208 7.52 -16.22 -6.65
CA THR A 208 7.71 -14.77 -6.65
C THR A 208 6.75 -14.07 -7.60
N SER A 209 6.10 -13.00 -7.12
CA SER A 209 5.18 -12.20 -7.94
C SER A 209 5.88 -11.07 -8.70
N VAL A 210 6.72 -10.27 -8.02
CA VAL A 210 7.43 -9.15 -8.65
C VAL A 210 8.92 -9.25 -8.36
N TYR A 211 9.71 -9.45 -9.43
CA TYR A 211 11.16 -9.56 -9.38
C TYR A 211 11.81 -8.58 -10.36
N SER A 212 12.82 -7.87 -9.86
CA SER A 212 13.76 -7.15 -10.70
C SER A 212 15.15 -7.13 -10.06
N ASN A 213 16.18 -7.27 -10.89
CA ASN A 213 17.55 -6.97 -10.48
C ASN A 213 18.12 -5.68 -11.11
N ALA A 214 17.30 -4.98 -11.89
CA ALA A 214 17.64 -3.74 -12.57
C ALA A 214 17.40 -2.52 -11.68
N ALA A 215 18.02 -1.40 -12.03
CA ALA A 215 17.56 -0.08 -11.57
C ALA A 215 16.18 0.27 -12.17
N GLY A 216 15.55 1.30 -11.64
CA GLY A 216 14.22 1.76 -12.06
C GLY A 216 13.24 1.82 -10.89
N ASP A 217 12.29 2.73 -10.96
CA ASP A 217 11.36 3.02 -9.88
C ASP A 217 10.16 2.07 -9.91
N ILE A 218 9.73 1.61 -8.74
CA ILE A 218 8.63 0.66 -8.57
C ILE A 218 7.56 1.30 -7.69
N SER A 219 6.31 1.33 -8.16
CA SER A 219 5.14 1.79 -7.41
C SER A 219 4.05 0.74 -7.47
N ILE A 220 3.64 0.23 -6.31
CA ILE A 220 2.59 -0.80 -6.20
C ILE A 220 1.55 -0.26 -5.23
N ASN A 221 0.34 -0.03 -5.74
CA ASN A 221 -0.76 0.56 -4.97
C ASN A 221 -1.98 -0.35 -5.01
N ASN A 222 -2.61 -0.56 -3.86
CA ASN A 222 -3.84 -1.33 -3.72
C ASN A 222 -3.74 -2.74 -4.34
N THR A 223 -2.61 -3.42 -4.14
CA THR A 223 -2.34 -4.74 -4.73
C THR A 223 -2.37 -5.82 -3.67
N THR A 224 -2.98 -6.96 -3.98
CA THR A 224 -3.01 -8.13 -3.10
C THR A 224 -2.02 -9.20 -3.57
N PHE A 225 -1.26 -9.76 -2.64
CA PHE A 225 -0.39 -10.92 -2.83
C PHE A 225 -0.88 -12.02 -1.89
N LYS A 226 -1.24 -13.18 -2.42
CA LYS A 226 -1.80 -14.29 -1.64
C LYS A 226 -1.07 -15.59 -1.89
N GLU A 227 -0.67 -16.28 -0.81
CA GLU A 227 0.00 -17.59 -0.87
C GLU A 227 1.26 -17.62 -1.75
N ILE A 228 2.04 -16.53 -1.72
CA ILE A 228 3.30 -16.38 -2.46
C ILE A 228 4.49 -16.44 -1.50
N ALA A 229 5.52 -17.21 -1.84
CA ALA A 229 6.72 -17.33 -1.00
C ALA A 229 7.50 -16.01 -0.87
N VAL A 230 7.56 -15.21 -1.94
CA VAL A 230 8.14 -13.86 -1.94
C VAL A 230 7.31 -12.91 -2.81
N GLY A 231 6.43 -12.09 -2.23
CA GLY A 231 5.56 -11.21 -3.00
C GLY A 231 6.36 -10.19 -3.84
N LEU A 232 7.11 -9.32 -3.16
CA LEU A 232 8.10 -8.44 -3.78
C LEU A 232 9.51 -8.97 -3.53
N ASN A 233 10.28 -9.25 -4.58
CA ASN A 233 11.66 -9.75 -4.50
C ASN A 233 12.62 -8.87 -5.31
N ILE A 234 13.17 -7.84 -4.69
CA ILE A 234 14.10 -6.93 -5.35
C ILE A 234 15.53 -7.32 -5.04
N ASN A 235 16.32 -7.50 -6.11
CA ASN A 235 17.73 -7.80 -6.04
C ASN A 235 18.53 -6.77 -6.83
N HIS A 236 18.56 -5.52 -6.35
CA HIS A 236 19.12 -4.38 -7.08
C HIS A 236 20.62 -4.56 -7.34
N LYS A 237 20.96 -5.05 -8.53
CA LYS A 237 22.32 -5.37 -9.02
C LYS A 237 22.84 -4.34 -10.03
N SER A 238 22.16 -3.21 -10.15
CA SER A 238 22.61 -2.05 -10.92
C SER A 238 23.22 -1.00 -9.99
N GLU A 239 24.05 -0.12 -10.54
CA GLU A 239 24.56 1.03 -9.78
C GLU A 239 23.47 2.10 -9.63
N GLY A 240 23.62 2.97 -8.62
CA GLY A 240 22.76 4.13 -8.44
C GLY A 240 21.61 3.89 -7.46
N VAL A 241 20.54 4.67 -7.64
CA VAL A 241 19.40 4.74 -6.71
C VAL A 241 18.15 4.15 -7.35
N GLN A 242 17.46 3.30 -6.61
CA GLN A 242 16.14 2.77 -6.92
C GLN A 242 15.14 3.19 -5.84
N ASN A 243 13.96 3.67 -6.24
CA ASN A 243 12.89 3.98 -5.31
C ASN A 243 11.75 2.98 -5.46
N ILE A 244 11.27 2.45 -4.33
CA ILE A 244 10.17 1.50 -4.26
C ILE A 244 9.13 2.06 -3.32
N THR A 245 7.87 2.11 -3.77
CA THR A 245 6.72 2.47 -2.94
C THR A 245 5.70 1.35 -2.97
N LEU A 246 5.32 0.87 -1.78
CA LEU A 246 4.18 -0.02 -1.57
C LEU A 246 3.12 0.75 -0.78
N LYS A 247 1.90 0.82 -1.29
CA LYS A 247 0.83 1.57 -0.63
C LYS A 247 -0.49 0.82 -0.67
N ASP A 248 -1.15 0.75 0.48
CA ASP A 248 -2.46 0.11 0.64
C ASP A 248 -2.47 -1.36 0.13
N CYS A 249 -1.31 -2.03 0.15
CA CYS A 249 -1.17 -3.42 -0.31
C CYS A 249 -1.50 -4.43 0.79
N VAL A 250 -1.94 -5.63 0.38
CA VAL A 250 -2.23 -6.74 1.29
C VAL A 250 -1.37 -7.94 0.93
N PHE A 251 -0.68 -8.50 1.91
CA PHE A 251 0.04 -9.77 1.80
C PHE A 251 -0.68 -10.77 2.69
N GLU A 252 -1.37 -11.74 2.09
CA GLU A 252 -2.15 -12.76 2.78
C GLU A 252 -1.45 -14.11 2.65
N ASP A 253 -1.09 -14.72 3.78
CA ASP A 253 -0.46 -16.04 3.81
C ASP A 253 0.79 -16.15 2.92
N CYS A 254 1.54 -15.05 2.82
CA CYS A 254 2.83 -15.02 2.11
C CYS A 254 3.95 -15.59 2.99
N ALA A 255 4.94 -16.21 2.35
CA ALA A 255 6.14 -16.73 3.00
C ALA A 255 5.87 -17.68 4.19
N LEU A 256 4.87 -18.55 4.08
CA LEU A 256 4.52 -19.47 5.16
C LEU A 256 5.60 -20.52 5.41
N SER A 257 5.84 -20.84 6.68
CA SER A 257 6.76 -21.88 7.14
C SER A 257 6.36 -23.30 6.70
N ASP A 258 5.08 -23.53 6.43
CA ASP A 258 4.53 -24.82 5.99
C ASP A 258 4.16 -24.85 4.50
N SER A 259 4.52 -23.81 3.74
CA SER A 259 4.37 -23.81 2.28
C SER A 259 5.33 -24.80 1.62
N LEU A 260 4.99 -25.25 0.41
CA LEU A 260 5.86 -26.13 -0.39
C LEU A 260 7.20 -25.45 -0.75
N GLN A 261 7.24 -24.12 -0.75
CA GLN A 261 8.40 -23.29 -1.08
C GLN A 261 9.28 -23.03 0.14
N ALA A 262 8.79 -23.28 1.36
CA ALA A 262 9.46 -22.89 2.60
C ALA A 262 10.90 -23.40 2.68
N GLU A 263 11.18 -24.62 2.22
CA GLU A 263 12.53 -25.18 2.25
C GLU A 263 13.47 -24.49 1.25
N SER A 264 13.02 -24.22 0.02
CA SER A 264 13.85 -23.59 -1.02
C SER A 264 14.03 -22.08 -0.81
N THR A 265 13.12 -21.45 -0.08
CA THR A 265 13.18 -20.03 0.30
C THR A 265 13.57 -19.82 1.75
N LYS A 266 13.98 -20.86 2.48
CA LYS A 266 14.20 -20.81 3.95
C LYS A 266 15.07 -19.64 4.41
N THR A 267 16.07 -19.28 3.61
CA THR A 267 17.05 -18.24 3.94
C THR A 267 16.65 -16.83 3.49
N TYR A 268 15.53 -16.66 2.80
CA TYR A 268 15.14 -15.37 2.22
C TYR A 268 13.64 -15.15 2.00
N GLY A 269 12.78 -16.12 2.29
CA GLY A 269 11.34 -16.05 2.08
C GLY A 269 10.73 -14.98 2.95
N ALA A 270 10.11 -13.96 2.35
CA ALA A 270 9.42 -12.88 3.05
C ALA A 270 8.39 -12.27 2.09
N PRO A 271 7.24 -11.78 2.57
CA PRO A 271 6.29 -11.03 1.76
C PRO A 271 6.95 -9.90 0.96
N VAL A 272 7.83 -9.13 1.60
CA VAL A 272 8.65 -8.09 0.97
C VAL A 272 10.12 -8.38 1.23
N ARG A 273 10.91 -8.59 0.17
CA ARG A 273 12.37 -8.76 0.23
C ARG A 273 13.06 -7.74 -0.65
N VAL A 274 14.04 -7.03 -0.08
CA VAL A 274 14.84 -6.04 -0.79
C VAL A 274 16.32 -6.17 -0.44
N VAL A 275 17.14 -6.40 -1.47
CA VAL A 275 18.60 -6.40 -1.38
C VAL A 275 19.20 -5.47 -2.43
N ALA A 276 20.37 -4.92 -2.13
CA ALA A 276 21.12 -4.06 -3.03
C ALA A 276 22.60 -4.50 -3.05
N GLN A 277 23.25 -4.43 -4.21
CA GLN A 277 24.69 -4.70 -4.33
C GLN A 277 25.54 -3.55 -3.76
N ASP A 278 26.82 -3.82 -3.49
CA ASP A 278 27.79 -2.79 -3.07
C ASP A 278 27.74 -1.56 -3.99
N GLY A 279 27.75 -0.36 -3.39
CA GLY A 279 27.63 0.92 -4.09
C GLY A 279 26.23 1.31 -4.57
N ALA A 280 25.25 0.41 -4.55
CA ALA A 280 23.86 0.71 -4.88
C ALA A 280 23.05 1.17 -3.67
N ARG A 281 21.97 1.92 -3.92
CA ARG A 281 21.00 2.32 -2.91
C ARG A 281 19.57 2.02 -3.34
N THR A 282 18.79 1.46 -2.43
CA THR A 282 17.34 1.29 -2.60
C THR A 282 16.59 2.02 -1.48
N ASN A 283 15.68 2.90 -1.85
CA ASN A 283 14.78 3.58 -0.92
C ASN A 283 13.41 2.88 -0.96
N LEU A 284 13.08 2.15 0.10
CA LEU A 284 11.80 1.47 0.26
C LEU A 284 10.86 2.32 1.12
N THR A 285 9.67 2.61 0.60
CA THR A 285 8.58 3.29 1.30
C THR A 285 7.38 2.36 1.37
N ILE A 286 6.81 2.16 2.57
CA ILE A 286 5.64 1.31 2.80
C ILE A 286 4.57 2.11 3.56
N GLU A 287 3.37 2.21 3.01
CA GLU A 287 2.27 2.99 3.59
C GLU A 287 0.99 2.16 3.66
N ASN A 288 0.43 2.02 4.86
CA ASN A 288 -0.86 1.35 5.10
C ASN A 288 -0.97 -0.08 4.53
N CYS A 289 0.15 -0.82 4.49
CA CYS A 289 0.14 -2.20 4.05
C CYS A 289 -0.27 -3.14 5.18
N LYS A 290 -0.77 -4.33 4.81
CA LYS A 290 -1.18 -5.36 5.76
C LYS A 290 -0.48 -6.68 5.48
N PHE A 291 0.04 -7.30 6.53
CA PHE A 291 0.53 -8.69 6.51
C PHE A 291 -0.45 -9.51 7.35
N ILE A 292 -1.12 -10.46 6.70
CA ILE A 292 -2.22 -11.24 7.26
C ILE A 292 -1.83 -12.71 7.17
N TYR A 293 -1.93 -13.41 8.30
CA TYR A 293 -1.69 -14.84 8.39
C TYR A 293 -2.94 -15.51 8.94
N SER A 294 -3.42 -16.54 8.24
CA SER A 294 -4.55 -17.36 8.66
C SER A 294 -4.27 -18.12 9.97
N ASP A 295 -5.30 -18.63 10.61
CA ASP A 295 -5.15 -19.33 11.89
C ASP A 295 -4.13 -20.47 11.83
N ASN A 296 -3.18 -20.48 12.77
CA ASN A 296 -2.06 -21.43 12.85
C ASN A 296 -1.04 -21.36 11.70
N LYS A 297 -1.11 -20.32 10.86
CA LYS A 297 -0.08 -20.01 9.87
C LYS A 297 0.92 -19.04 10.44
N GLU A 298 2.19 -19.26 10.10
CA GLU A 298 3.31 -18.44 10.55
C GLU A 298 4.28 -18.19 9.40
N ASN A 299 4.86 -17.00 9.37
CA ASN A 299 5.97 -16.65 8.49
C ASN A 299 7.15 -17.63 8.66
N CYS A 300 7.89 -17.90 7.59
CA CYS A 300 9.00 -18.85 7.56
C CYS A 300 10.25 -18.42 8.34
N GLY A 301 10.23 -17.26 8.98
CA GLY A 301 11.24 -16.83 9.94
C GLY A 301 12.16 -15.71 9.44
N ASN A 302 11.87 -15.09 8.30
CA ASN A 302 12.58 -13.89 7.83
C ASN A 302 11.77 -12.60 8.01
N GLY A 303 10.62 -12.65 8.67
CA GLY A 303 9.77 -11.49 8.91
C GLY A 303 8.91 -11.13 7.70
N ASP A 304 8.08 -10.11 7.88
CA ASP A 304 7.20 -9.57 6.84
C ASP A 304 8.01 -8.79 5.80
N ILE A 305 9.05 -8.09 6.27
CA ILE A 305 9.95 -7.28 5.47
C ILE A 305 11.38 -7.73 5.74
N LEU A 306 12.05 -8.27 4.72
CA LEU A 306 13.45 -8.67 4.76
C LEU A 306 14.32 -7.66 4.01
N ILE A 307 15.31 -7.11 4.71
CA ILE A 307 16.34 -6.22 4.18
C ILE A 307 17.70 -6.90 4.28
N GLY A 308 18.45 -6.88 3.17
CA GLY A 308 19.78 -7.49 3.10
C GLY A 308 19.75 -8.98 2.81
N ASP A 309 20.93 -9.54 2.55
CA ASP A 309 21.12 -10.94 2.16
C ASP A 309 21.94 -11.69 3.21
N GLY A 310 21.27 -12.55 3.97
CA GLY A 310 21.87 -13.33 5.06
C GLY A 310 22.60 -14.59 4.64
N ARG A 311 22.58 -14.95 3.35
CA ARG A 311 23.07 -16.26 2.88
C ARG A 311 24.59 -16.40 3.05
N TYR A 312 25.05 -17.65 3.14
CA TYR A 312 26.46 -17.98 3.34
C TYR A 312 27.35 -17.53 2.16
N ASP A 313 26.78 -17.45 0.96
CA ASP A 313 27.40 -17.06 -0.29
C ASP A 313 27.03 -15.64 -0.73
N ALA A 314 26.37 -14.87 0.14
CA ALA A 314 26.10 -13.46 -0.11
C ALA A 314 27.39 -12.64 -0.07
N ASP A 315 27.41 -11.53 -0.83
CA ASP A 315 28.54 -10.60 -0.81
C ASP A 315 28.70 -9.98 0.60
N GLU A 316 29.93 -9.98 1.11
CA GLU A 316 30.24 -9.38 2.42
C GLU A 316 29.93 -7.87 2.46
N LYS A 317 30.08 -7.21 1.31
CA LYS A 317 29.69 -5.81 1.13
C LYS A 317 28.40 -5.76 0.33
N GLN A 318 27.38 -5.21 0.95
CA GLN A 318 26.07 -5.00 0.35
C GLN A 318 25.77 -3.51 0.23
N GLY A 319 24.82 -3.18 -0.62
CA GLY A 319 24.32 -1.82 -0.80
C GLY A 319 23.44 -1.34 0.35
N ILE A 320 23.05 -0.08 0.26
CA ILE A 320 22.22 0.55 1.27
C ILE A 320 20.75 0.37 0.90
N VAL A 321 19.98 -0.28 1.76
CA VAL A 321 18.52 -0.33 1.64
C VAL A 321 17.93 0.48 2.79
N THR A 322 17.22 1.57 2.54
CA THR A 322 16.55 2.34 3.60
C THR A 322 15.06 2.07 3.60
N LEU A 323 14.44 2.04 4.79
CA LEU A 323 13.00 1.82 4.96
C LEU A 323 12.34 3.03 5.63
N ALA A 324 11.37 3.62 4.96
CA ALA A 324 10.37 4.51 5.57
C ALA A 324 9.02 3.79 5.60
N MET A 325 8.33 3.82 6.74
CA MET A 325 7.06 3.10 6.87
C MET A 325 6.07 3.77 7.83
N THR A 326 4.79 3.80 7.44
CA THR A 326 3.69 4.31 8.27
C THR A 326 2.43 3.46 8.13
N GLY A 327 1.57 3.45 9.15
CA GLY A 327 0.27 2.80 9.11
C GLY A 327 0.34 1.29 8.88
N THR A 328 1.48 0.66 9.19
CA THR A 328 1.76 -0.74 8.86
C THR A 328 2.32 -1.44 10.09
N LYS A 329 1.65 -2.50 10.54
CA LYS A 329 2.19 -3.42 11.55
C LYS A 329 3.03 -4.48 10.82
N ALA A 330 4.27 -4.70 11.25
CA ALA A 330 5.15 -5.67 10.62
C ALA A 330 6.28 -6.15 11.55
N ASP A 331 6.79 -7.35 11.28
CA ASP A 331 8.10 -7.80 11.73
C ASP A 331 9.15 -7.53 10.64
N ILE A 332 10.08 -6.63 10.91
CA ILE A 332 11.16 -6.26 9.99
C ILE A 332 12.42 -7.05 10.37
N MET A 333 13.04 -7.70 9.40
CA MET A 333 14.32 -8.41 9.56
C MET A 333 15.39 -7.72 8.72
N VAL A 334 16.53 -7.44 9.33
CA VAL A 334 17.76 -7.03 8.62
C VAL A 334 18.76 -8.17 8.75
N GLN A 335 19.34 -8.61 7.64
CA GLN A 335 20.33 -9.69 7.59
C GLN A 335 21.63 -9.24 6.94
N GLU A 336 22.74 -9.75 7.45
CA GLU A 336 24.08 -9.59 6.90
C GLU A 336 24.65 -10.94 6.41
N ALA A 337 25.54 -10.88 5.43
CA ALA A 337 26.13 -12.07 4.80
C ALA A 337 26.70 -13.05 5.84
N GLY A 338 26.28 -14.31 5.76
CA GLY A 338 26.68 -15.36 6.69
C GLY A 338 25.83 -15.48 7.96
N TYR A 339 24.67 -14.81 8.05
CA TYR A 339 23.64 -15.14 9.04
C TYR A 339 23.20 -16.61 8.91
N TYR A 340 23.05 -17.10 7.68
CA TYR A 340 22.77 -18.49 7.36
C TYR A 340 24.03 -19.26 6.92
N ALA A 341 24.09 -20.55 7.28
CA ALA A 341 25.01 -21.53 6.73
C ALA A 341 24.53 -22.06 5.37
N ALA A 342 25.39 -22.86 4.71
CA ALA A 342 25.08 -23.46 3.41
C ALA A 342 23.88 -24.42 3.42
N ASP A 343 23.56 -25.01 4.57
CA ASP A 343 22.39 -25.87 4.76
C ASP A 343 21.13 -25.08 5.19
N GLY A 344 21.21 -23.74 5.20
CA GLY A 344 20.12 -22.86 5.62
C GLY A 344 19.84 -22.83 7.11
N THR A 345 20.71 -23.41 7.95
CA THR A 345 20.65 -23.21 9.41
C THR A 345 21.24 -21.85 9.79
N VAL A 346 20.85 -21.31 10.94
CA VAL A 346 21.44 -20.06 11.45
C VAL A 346 22.89 -20.33 11.85
N ALA A 347 23.83 -19.70 11.15
CA ALA A 347 25.26 -19.80 11.41
C ALA A 347 25.71 -18.79 12.48
N ASP A 348 25.22 -17.56 12.38
CA ASP A 348 25.62 -16.45 13.26
C ASP A 348 24.42 -15.54 13.57
N PRO A 349 23.77 -15.69 14.73
CA PRO A 349 22.58 -14.92 15.07
C PRO A 349 22.84 -13.42 15.24
N ASP A 350 24.09 -12.99 15.45
CA ASP A 350 24.44 -11.57 15.62
C ASP A 350 24.42 -10.82 14.27
N LYS A 351 24.43 -11.55 13.15
CA LYS A 351 24.30 -11.02 11.79
C LYS A 351 22.86 -10.78 11.34
N ALA A 352 21.92 -10.80 12.29
CA ALA A 352 20.56 -10.40 12.02
C ALA A 352 19.96 -9.59 13.14
N ARG A 353 19.06 -8.68 12.76
CA ARG A 353 18.27 -7.88 13.68
C ARG A 353 16.80 -7.94 13.28
N ARG A 354 15.96 -8.39 14.20
CA ARG A 354 14.51 -8.32 14.07
C ARG A 354 13.93 -7.16 14.87
N VAL A 355 13.01 -6.41 14.28
CA VAL A 355 12.29 -5.30 14.91
C VAL A 355 10.80 -5.41 14.59
N SER A 356 9.98 -5.61 15.63
CA SER A 356 8.53 -5.53 15.52
C SER A 356 8.04 -4.09 15.66
N VAL A 357 7.14 -3.68 14.78
CA VAL A 357 6.49 -2.37 14.80
C VAL A 357 4.98 -2.49 14.74
N ASN A 358 4.29 -1.58 15.41
CA ASN A 358 2.83 -1.48 15.39
C ASN A 358 2.36 -0.49 14.32
N GLU A 359 1.09 -0.56 13.97
CA GLU A 359 0.45 0.36 13.02
C GLU A 359 0.58 1.84 13.41
N SER A 360 0.62 2.11 14.72
CA SER A 360 0.82 3.46 15.25
C SER A 360 2.26 3.98 15.11
N ASP A 361 3.26 3.11 15.03
CA ASP A 361 4.67 3.52 14.98
C ASP A 361 4.99 4.23 13.65
N VAL A 362 6.03 5.06 13.66
CA VAL A 362 6.57 5.69 12.43
C VAL A 362 8.00 5.22 12.23
N VAL A 363 8.29 4.64 11.07
CA VAL A 363 9.63 4.21 10.69
C VAL A 363 10.22 5.25 9.74
N PHE A 364 11.34 5.84 10.12
CA PHE A 364 12.08 6.80 9.30
C PHE A 364 13.26 6.11 8.62
N ALA A 365 13.46 6.43 7.34
CA ALA A 365 14.63 5.99 6.60
C ALA A 365 15.91 6.52 7.24
N ASP A 366 16.89 5.64 7.42
CA ASP A 366 18.22 5.98 7.93
C ASP A 366 19.30 5.24 7.14
N SER A 367 20.35 5.95 6.73
CA SER A 367 21.39 5.36 5.88
C SER A 367 22.44 4.54 6.63
N GLU A 368 22.51 4.65 7.95
CA GLU A 368 23.48 3.92 8.77
C GLU A 368 22.88 2.62 9.31
N SER A 369 21.62 2.67 9.79
CA SER A 369 20.94 1.54 10.42
C SER A 369 19.75 0.98 9.62
N HIS A 370 19.64 1.32 8.33
CA HIS A 370 18.50 1.10 7.42
C HIS A 370 17.24 1.90 7.79
N PHE A 371 16.90 1.97 9.08
CA PHE A 371 15.76 2.70 9.61
C PHE A 371 15.86 3.00 11.11
N ILE A 372 15.03 3.93 11.57
CA ILE A 372 14.80 4.30 12.97
C ILE A 372 13.29 4.24 13.25
N VAL A 373 12.89 3.70 14.41
CA VAL A 373 11.47 3.59 14.81
C VAL A 373 11.12 4.65 15.87
N ASP A 374 10.16 5.51 15.57
CA ASP A 374 9.46 6.36 16.53
C ASP A 374 8.22 5.63 17.08
N ARG A 375 8.29 5.25 18.36
CA ARG A 375 7.22 4.55 19.10
C ARG A 375 6.30 5.51 19.86
N HIS A 376 6.42 6.81 19.63
CA HIS A 376 5.63 7.86 20.27
C HIS A 376 5.75 7.93 21.80
N ASP A 377 6.87 7.46 22.35
CA ASP A 377 7.19 7.52 23.78
C ASP A 377 7.64 8.92 24.24
N SER A 378 8.11 9.75 23.32
CA SER A 378 8.57 11.12 23.58
C SER A 378 7.52 12.15 23.16
N PHE A 379 6.87 12.80 24.14
CA PHE A 379 5.81 13.77 23.91
C PHE A 379 6.00 15.11 24.64
N LYS A 380 5.23 16.12 24.21
CA LYS A 380 5.03 17.42 24.86
C LYS A 380 3.54 17.69 25.03
N ILE A 381 3.18 18.53 26.00
CA ILE A 381 1.80 18.99 26.18
C ILE A 381 1.59 20.29 25.40
N VAL A 382 0.54 20.36 24.57
CA VAL A 382 0.18 21.53 23.75
C VAL A 382 -1.24 21.98 24.09
N GLY A 383 -1.47 23.30 24.18
CA GLY A 383 -2.82 23.84 24.40
C GLY A 383 -3.34 23.77 25.84
N ALA A 384 -2.55 23.29 26.80
CA ALA A 384 -2.94 23.28 28.21
C ALA A 384 -3.31 24.68 28.72
N LYS A 385 -4.43 24.76 29.42
CA LYS A 385 -4.99 25.98 29.98
C LYS A 385 -5.67 25.68 31.30
N GLU A 386 -5.32 26.39 32.35
CA GLU A 386 -6.00 26.23 33.64
C GLU A 386 -7.45 26.69 33.57
N ALA A 387 -8.33 25.97 34.29
CA ALA A 387 -9.69 26.43 34.48
C ALA A 387 -9.74 27.68 35.36
N THR A 388 -10.76 28.48 35.15
CA THR A 388 -11.05 29.67 35.96
C THR A 388 -12.51 29.62 36.40
N CYS A 389 -12.93 30.53 37.28
CA CYS A 389 -14.33 30.62 37.65
C CYS A 389 -15.24 31.19 36.55
N THR A 390 -14.67 31.74 35.47
CA THR A 390 -15.43 32.31 34.33
C THR A 390 -15.26 31.53 33.03
N SER A 391 -14.33 30.57 32.97
CA SER A 391 -14.02 29.80 31.76
C SER A 391 -13.46 28.44 32.12
N GLU A 392 -13.87 27.43 31.37
CA GLU A 392 -13.29 26.09 31.46
C GLU A 392 -11.79 26.12 31.10
N GLY A 393 -11.08 25.14 31.63
CA GLY A 393 -9.69 24.85 31.30
C GLY A 393 -9.60 23.67 30.32
N TYR A 394 -8.37 23.30 30.01
CA TYR A 394 -8.02 22.20 29.15
C TYR A 394 -6.71 21.57 29.63
N THR A 395 -6.64 20.25 29.76
CA THR A 395 -5.41 19.57 30.22
C THR A 395 -4.28 19.67 29.19
N GLY A 396 -4.60 19.96 27.93
CA GLY A 396 -3.66 19.98 26.80
C GLY A 396 -3.46 18.61 26.17
N ASP A 397 -3.11 18.62 24.89
CA ASP A 397 -2.87 17.45 24.04
C ASP A 397 -1.46 16.90 24.24
N LYS A 398 -1.31 15.58 24.29
CA LYS A 398 0.00 14.93 24.17
C LYS A 398 0.38 14.85 22.71
N VAL A 399 1.39 15.60 22.31
CA VAL A 399 1.90 15.64 20.94
C VAL A 399 3.30 15.04 20.88
N CYS A 400 3.53 14.10 19.97
CA CYS A 400 4.83 13.48 19.75
C CYS A 400 5.89 14.55 19.40
N LYS A 401 7.06 14.48 20.01
CA LYS A 401 8.17 15.40 19.75
C LYS A 401 8.87 15.13 18.43
N ILE A 402 8.80 13.91 17.92
CA ILE A 402 9.51 13.46 16.71
C ILE A 402 8.64 13.72 15.48
N CYS A 403 7.48 13.06 15.37
CA CYS A 403 6.62 13.20 14.19
C CYS A 403 5.54 14.29 14.30
N GLY A 404 5.31 14.88 15.48
CA GLY A 404 4.31 15.94 15.66
C GLY A 404 2.85 15.47 15.70
N LYS A 405 2.56 14.16 15.62
CA LYS A 405 1.20 13.62 15.78
C LYS A 405 0.67 13.83 17.19
N THR A 406 -0.62 14.14 17.33
CA THR A 406 -1.33 14.07 18.60
C THR A 406 -1.54 12.60 18.97
N ILE A 407 -0.97 12.20 20.09
CA ILE A 407 -1.02 10.83 20.64
C ILE A 407 -2.28 10.65 21.49
N GLU A 408 -2.65 11.69 22.24
CA GLU A 408 -3.81 11.70 23.14
C GLU A 408 -4.37 13.11 23.23
N GLU A 409 -5.68 13.25 23.03
CA GLU A 409 -6.37 14.52 23.20
C GLU A 409 -6.51 14.86 24.69
N GLY A 410 -6.33 16.14 25.02
CA GLY A 410 -6.63 16.64 26.36
C GLY A 410 -8.12 16.61 26.67
N THR A 411 -8.45 16.75 27.95
CA THR A 411 -9.83 16.83 28.44
C THR A 411 -10.17 18.22 28.94
N VAL A 412 -11.45 18.58 28.85
CA VAL A 412 -11.96 19.85 29.38
C VAL A 412 -11.93 19.81 30.90
N ILE A 413 -11.39 20.85 31.51
CA ILE A 413 -11.37 21.05 32.96
C ILE A 413 -12.56 21.94 33.32
N ALA A 414 -13.47 21.45 34.16
CA ALA A 414 -14.62 22.23 34.61
C ALA A 414 -14.19 23.53 35.30
N ARG A 415 -15.07 24.53 35.24
CA ARG A 415 -14.83 25.83 35.89
C ARG A 415 -14.57 25.66 37.38
N ILE A 416 -13.69 26.49 37.92
CA ILE A 416 -13.46 26.54 39.36
C ILE A 416 -14.68 27.17 40.02
N ALA A 417 -15.19 26.56 41.10
CA ALA A 417 -16.30 27.12 41.86
C ALA A 417 -15.97 28.55 42.37
N HIS A 418 -16.96 29.43 42.34
CA HIS A 418 -16.79 30.78 42.89
C HIS A 418 -16.54 30.71 44.41
N THR A 419 -15.54 31.45 44.87
CA THR A 419 -15.34 31.73 46.30
C THR A 419 -15.85 33.14 46.57
N PHE A 420 -16.82 33.30 47.48
CA PHE A 420 -17.46 34.59 47.74
C PHE A 420 -17.00 35.22 49.06
N LYS A 421 -16.87 36.55 49.06
CA LYS A 421 -16.66 37.37 50.26
C LYS A 421 -17.43 38.68 50.08
N ASP A 422 -18.18 39.10 51.10
CA ASP A 422 -19.02 40.31 51.08
C ASP A 422 -19.96 40.38 49.86
N GLY A 423 -20.52 39.23 49.46
CA GLY A 423 -21.50 39.11 48.38
C GLY A 423 -20.94 39.16 46.96
N LYS A 424 -19.63 39.07 46.79
CA LYS A 424 -18.98 39.02 45.48
C LYS A 424 -17.90 37.95 45.42
N CYS A 425 -17.75 37.34 44.24
CA CYS A 425 -16.70 36.38 44.01
C CYS A 425 -15.35 37.10 44.15
N THR A 426 -14.48 36.55 45.00
CA THR A 426 -13.16 37.12 45.29
C THR A 426 -12.23 37.12 44.08
N VAL A 427 -12.55 36.35 43.03
CA VAL A 427 -11.75 36.21 41.82
C VAL A 427 -12.31 37.04 40.65
N CYS A 428 -13.59 36.87 40.29
CA CYS A 428 -14.17 37.53 39.11
C CYS A 428 -15.18 38.65 39.43
N GLY A 429 -15.56 38.83 40.69
CA GLY A 429 -16.47 39.89 41.11
C GLY A 429 -17.96 39.66 40.81
N VAL A 430 -18.35 38.49 40.27
CA VAL A 430 -19.77 38.14 40.11
C VAL A 430 -20.46 38.15 41.48
N ALA A 431 -21.70 38.65 41.54
CA ALA A 431 -22.44 38.68 42.80
C ALA A 431 -22.78 37.26 43.26
N ASP A 432 -22.68 37.04 44.57
CA ASP A 432 -23.18 35.83 45.21
C ASP A 432 -24.72 35.88 45.18
N PRO A 433 -25.39 34.96 44.48
CA PRO A 433 -26.84 34.94 44.40
C PRO A 433 -27.51 34.71 45.76
N ASP A 434 -26.77 34.16 46.73
CA ASP A 434 -27.28 33.79 48.06
C ASP A 434 -26.83 34.76 49.17
N TYR A 435 -26.12 35.85 48.85
CA TYR A 435 -25.61 36.77 49.87
C TYR A 435 -26.67 37.70 50.45
N VAL A 436 -26.71 37.73 51.79
CA VAL A 436 -27.54 38.65 52.58
C VAL A 436 -26.63 39.53 53.45
N PRO A 437 -26.65 40.88 53.32
CA PRO A 437 -25.82 41.76 54.13
C PRO A 437 -26.17 41.68 55.63
N ALA A 438 -25.15 41.63 56.49
CA ALA A 438 -25.35 41.71 57.94
C ALA A 438 -25.81 43.13 58.33
N GLY A 439 -27.11 43.30 58.61
CA GLY A 439 -27.68 44.56 59.08
C GLY A 439 -29.06 44.93 58.51
N THR A 440 -29.61 44.17 57.56
CA THR A 440 -30.97 44.39 57.06
C THR A 440 -31.91 43.30 57.57
N THR A 441 -32.71 43.59 58.59
CA THR A 441 -34.01 42.95 58.72
C THR A 441 -34.91 43.57 57.67
N ASP A 442 -35.06 42.94 56.50
CA ASP A 442 -36.37 43.02 55.87
C ASP A 442 -36.71 41.86 54.95
N THR A 443 -37.81 41.24 55.34
CA THR A 443 -38.81 40.57 54.53
C THR A 443 -39.14 41.35 53.26
N ASP A 444 -38.66 40.91 52.10
CA ASP A 444 -39.46 40.88 50.87
C ASP A 444 -38.77 40.10 49.75
N LYS A 445 -39.10 38.80 49.64
CA LYS A 445 -38.96 38.04 48.39
C LYS A 445 -40.08 38.48 47.44
N GLY A 446 -39.81 39.53 46.66
CA GLY A 446 -40.63 39.92 45.52
C GLY A 446 -40.28 39.10 44.27
N ASN A 447 -41.21 38.25 43.85
CA ASN A 447 -41.20 37.46 42.63
C ASN A 447 -41.05 38.33 41.37
N SER A 448 -40.05 38.05 40.52
CA SER A 448 -40.04 38.47 39.11
C SER A 448 -39.44 37.36 38.25
N GLY A 449 -40.29 36.70 37.47
CA GLY A 449 -39.90 35.62 36.56
C GLY A 449 -39.37 36.10 35.21
N GLY A 450 -38.40 35.33 34.67
CA GLY A 450 -38.14 35.11 33.24
C GLY A 450 -36.69 35.35 32.77
N PRO A 451 -36.16 34.59 31.77
CA PRO A 451 -36.46 33.21 31.36
C PRO A 451 -35.41 32.22 31.91
N GLY A 452 -35.80 30.96 32.09
CA GLY A 452 -34.87 29.90 32.47
C GLY A 452 -33.90 29.55 31.34
N THR A 453 -32.63 29.40 31.69
CA THR A 453 -31.68 28.60 30.91
C THR A 453 -31.08 27.54 31.80
N GLY A 454 -31.65 26.34 31.70
CA GLY A 454 -30.96 25.05 31.86
C GLY A 454 -30.48 24.70 33.25
N ASP A 455 -31.39 24.18 34.08
CA ASP A 455 -31.07 23.46 35.31
C ASP A 455 -30.11 22.28 35.05
N ASP A 456 -29.17 22.13 35.98
CA ASP A 456 -28.14 21.10 36.14
C ASP A 456 -28.69 19.67 36.36
N SER A 457 -29.57 19.22 35.47
CA SER A 457 -30.18 17.88 35.53
C SER A 457 -29.41 16.80 34.76
N ASP A 458 -28.24 17.12 34.19
CA ASP A 458 -27.47 16.16 33.39
C ASP A 458 -26.28 15.53 34.14
N MET A 459 -25.66 16.20 35.12
CA MET A 459 -24.45 15.68 35.76
C MET A 459 -24.72 14.47 36.66
N THR A 460 -25.88 14.38 37.31
CA THR A 460 -26.31 13.19 38.05
C THR A 460 -26.65 12.01 37.14
N LEU A 461 -27.12 12.27 35.91
CA LEU A 461 -27.41 11.23 34.93
C LEU A 461 -26.10 10.69 34.32
N TRP A 462 -25.14 11.56 34.00
CA TRP A 462 -23.81 11.18 33.52
C TRP A 462 -22.98 10.46 34.60
N LEU A 463 -23.00 10.89 35.87
CA LEU A 463 -22.37 10.15 36.97
C LEU A 463 -23.05 8.80 37.25
N ALA A 464 -24.38 8.70 37.11
CA ALA A 464 -25.08 7.42 37.23
C ALA A 464 -24.79 6.47 36.06
N LEU A 465 -24.65 6.97 34.82
CA LEU A 465 -24.27 6.20 33.64
C LEU A 465 -22.81 5.72 33.70
N LEU A 466 -21.89 6.54 34.22
CA LEU A 466 -20.48 6.18 34.40
C LEU A 466 -20.30 5.14 35.52
N MET A 467 -21.15 5.15 36.54
CA MET A 467 -21.19 4.12 37.58
C MET A 467 -21.83 2.81 37.10
N ALA A 468 -22.78 2.86 36.15
CA ALA A 468 -23.38 1.68 35.54
C ALA A 468 -22.43 0.96 34.54
N SER A 469 -21.56 1.71 33.84
CA SER A 469 -20.59 1.12 32.90
C SER A 469 -19.41 0.43 33.59
N ILE A 470 -18.97 0.95 34.75
CA ILE A 470 -17.94 0.30 35.58
C ILE A 470 -18.44 -1.03 36.18
N ALA A 471 -19.72 -1.10 36.58
CA ALA A 471 -20.33 -2.36 37.04
C ALA A 471 -20.48 -3.40 35.90
N GLY A 472 -20.77 -2.96 34.68
CA GLY A 472 -20.84 -3.83 33.49
C GLY A 472 -19.49 -4.42 33.07
N ALA A 473 -18.42 -3.61 33.11
CA ALA A 473 -17.06 -4.05 32.75
C ALA A 473 -16.48 -5.06 33.76
N LEU A 474 -16.74 -4.87 35.07
CA LEU A 474 -16.35 -5.82 36.12
C LEU A 474 -17.20 -7.11 36.10
N GLY A 475 -18.50 -7.01 35.76
CA GLY A 475 -19.38 -8.17 35.60
C GLY A 475 -18.97 -9.08 34.44
N ALA A 476 -18.60 -8.51 33.29
CA ALA A 476 -18.16 -9.26 32.11
C ALA A 476 -16.78 -9.93 32.29
N THR A 477 -15.85 -9.30 33.02
CA THR A 477 -14.55 -9.91 33.36
C THR A 477 -14.67 -11.03 34.40
N VAL A 478 -15.59 -10.94 35.35
CA VAL A 478 -15.85 -12.02 36.33
C VAL A 478 -16.64 -13.18 35.71
N TYR A 479 -17.58 -12.91 34.80
CA TYR A 479 -18.34 -13.94 34.08
C TYR A 479 -17.48 -14.71 33.06
N SER A 480 -16.64 -14.02 32.29
CA SER A 480 -15.71 -14.66 31.33
C SER A 480 -14.61 -15.48 32.01
N ARG A 481 -14.17 -15.09 33.21
CA ARG A 481 -13.23 -15.88 34.03
C ARG A 481 -13.86 -17.14 34.63
N ARG A 482 -15.17 -17.14 34.96
CA ARG A 482 -15.88 -18.34 35.47
C ARG A 482 -16.19 -19.37 34.37
N LYS A 483 -16.38 -18.95 33.12
CA LYS A 483 -16.66 -19.87 31.98
C LYS A 483 -15.41 -20.58 31.43
N LYS A 484 -14.20 -20.08 31.76
CA LYS A 484 -12.92 -20.74 31.45
C LYS A 484 -12.42 -21.70 32.55
N ALA A 485 -13.18 -21.85 33.64
CA ALA A 485 -12.82 -22.70 34.78
C ALA A 485 -13.85 -23.82 35.04
N GLN A 486 -14.64 -24.18 34.03
CA GLN A 486 -15.50 -25.38 34.00
C GLN A 486 -15.12 -26.26 32.81
#